data_AF-A0A8X7V512-F1
#
_entry.id   AF-A0A8X7V512-F1
#
_cell.length_a   1.000
_cell.length_b   1.000
_cell.length_c   1.000
_cell.angle_alpha   90.00
_cell.angle_beta   90.00
_cell.angle_gamma   90.00
#
_symmetry.space_group_name_H-M   'P 1'
#
loop_
_entity.id
_entity.type
_entity.pdbx_description
1 polymer ?
#
loop_
_entity_poly.entity_id
_entity_poly.type
_entity_poly.pdbx_seq_one_letter_code
_entity_poly.pdbx_strand_id
1 'polypeptide(L)'
;MALRQMLGWSEGDLMRSDAKPCSRLMRQTAAIFTVGGALGFWVLCRLHYGPRVTVPRSLRWAGCGAVSMSASTATLVRLLSPECEPQNIAAYDQPKAPQASLP
;
A
#
# COMPACT_ATOMS: atom_id res chain seq x y z
N MET A 1 -14.75 -1.73 1.68
CA MET A 1 -15.52 -1.25 2.86
C MET A 1 -16.73 -2.12 3.07
N ALA A 2 -17.72 -2.10 2.17
CA ALA A 2 -18.84 -3.05 2.18
C ALA A 2 -18.38 -4.53 2.19
N LEU A 3 -17.29 -4.86 1.49
CA LEU A 3 -16.75 -6.22 1.45
C LEU A 3 -16.30 -6.74 2.84
N ARG A 4 -15.68 -5.91 3.70
CA ARG A 4 -15.26 -6.38 5.05
C ARG A 4 -16.45 -6.58 5.97
N GLN A 5 -17.42 -5.67 5.93
CA GLN A 5 -18.65 -5.80 6.71
C GLN A 5 -19.47 -7.01 6.23
N MET A 6 -19.56 -7.24 4.92
CA MET A 6 -20.20 -8.45 4.35
C MET A 6 -19.49 -9.75 4.74
N LEU A 7 -18.15 -9.71 4.90
CA LEU A 7 -17.35 -10.88 5.32
C LEU A 7 -17.27 -11.02 6.86
N GLY A 8 -17.91 -10.15 7.64
CA GLY A 8 -17.84 -10.17 9.11
C GLY A 8 -16.45 -9.86 9.68
N TRP A 9 -15.62 -9.12 8.94
CA TRP A 9 -14.25 -8.78 9.31
C TRP A 9 -14.09 -7.38 9.92
N SER A 10 -15.18 -6.63 10.09
CA SER A 10 -15.19 -5.35 10.78
C SER A 10 -16.54 -5.06 11.42
N GLU A 11 -16.50 -4.71 12.71
CA GLU A 11 -17.64 -4.24 13.52
C GLU A 11 -17.84 -2.72 13.41
N GLY A 12 -16.94 -1.99 12.72
CA GLY A 12 -17.02 -0.54 12.56
C GLY A 12 -16.45 0.28 13.74
N ASP A 13 -15.87 -0.38 14.74
CA ASP A 13 -15.26 0.30 15.89
C ASP A 13 -13.99 1.09 15.52
N LEU A 14 -13.70 2.10 16.34
CA LEU A 14 -12.50 2.92 16.18
C LEU A 14 -11.27 2.12 16.64
N MET A 15 -10.21 2.15 15.83
CA MET A 15 -8.94 1.51 16.15
C MET A 15 -8.27 2.17 17.36
N ARG A 16 -7.41 1.42 18.05
CA ARG A 16 -6.62 1.92 19.17
C ARG A 16 -5.67 3.03 18.72
N SER A 17 -5.44 4.04 19.55
CA SER A 17 -4.59 5.21 19.22
C SER A 17 -3.10 4.90 19.01
N ASP A 18 -2.61 3.77 19.50
CA ASP A 18 -1.21 3.32 19.31
C ASP A 18 -0.97 2.71 17.93
N ALA A 19 -2.03 2.52 17.13
CA ALA A 19 -1.97 1.87 15.84
C ALA A 19 -1.34 2.77 14.75
N LYS A 20 -0.80 2.15 13.69
CA LYS A 20 -0.16 2.91 12.61
C LYS A 20 -1.25 3.49 11.69
N PRO A 21 -1.22 4.80 11.39
CA PRO A 21 -2.24 5.41 10.56
C PRO A 21 -2.16 4.91 9.11
N CYS A 22 -3.31 4.84 8.45
CA CYS A 22 -3.45 4.24 7.12
C CYS A 22 -2.52 4.86 6.08
N SER A 23 -2.35 6.19 6.06
CA SER A 23 -1.45 6.87 5.10
C SER A 23 0.01 6.41 5.26
N ARG A 24 0.47 6.22 6.50
CA ARG A 24 1.83 5.71 6.77
C ARG A 24 1.95 4.25 6.36
N LEU A 25 0.96 3.42 6.68
CA LEU A 25 0.94 2.01 6.31
C LEU A 25 0.91 1.83 4.79
N MET A 26 0.03 2.53 4.09
CA MET A 26 -0.04 2.56 2.63
C MET A 26 1.27 3.05 2.01
N ARG A 27 1.88 4.12 2.54
CA ARG A 27 3.13 4.65 1.99
C ARG A 27 4.29 3.65 2.13
N GLN A 28 4.40 2.99 3.29
CA GLN A 28 5.43 1.98 3.52
C GLN A 28 5.25 0.78 2.60
N THR A 29 4.03 0.25 2.51
CA THR A 29 3.73 -0.91 1.66
C THR A 29 3.91 -0.58 0.18
N ALA A 30 3.36 0.54 -0.30
CA ALA A 30 3.54 0.98 -1.67
C ALA A 30 5.02 1.14 -2.03
N ALA A 31 5.85 1.71 -1.14
CA ALA A 31 7.29 1.84 -1.36
C ALA A 31 7.97 0.47 -1.50
N ILE A 32 7.71 -0.45 -0.57
CA ILE A 32 8.28 -1.81 -0.60
C ILE A 32 7.89 -2.55 -1.87
N PHE A 33 6.59 -2.55 -2.22
CA PHE A 33 6.10 -3.26 -3.39
C PHE A 33 6.43 -2.58 -4.72
N THR A 34 6.74 -1.29 -4.73
CA THR A 34 7.31 -0.63 -5.92
C THR A 34 8.70 -1.19 -6.22
N VAL A 35 9.58 -1.21 -5.21
CA VAL A 35 10.95 -1.72 -5.39
C VAL A 35 10.95 -3.22 -5.63
N GLY A 36 10.16 -3.97 -4.85
CA GLY A 36 10.01 -5.42 -5.01
C GLY A 36 9.40 -5.79 -6.37
N GLY A 37 8.38 -5.05 -6.82
CA GLY A 37 7.78 -5.23 -8.14
C GLY A 37 8.75 -4.94 -9.28
N ALA A 38 9.54 -3.87 -9.17
CA ALA A 38 10.57 -3.55 -10.15
C ALA A 38 11.63 -4.65 -10.27
N LEU A 39 12.17 -5.09 -9.14
CA LEU A 39 13.19 -6.14 -9.12
C LEU A 39 12.63 -7.48 -9.60
N GLY A 40 11.44 -7.87 -9.14
CA GLY A 40 10.78 -9.11 -9.55
C GLY A 40 10.52 -9.15 -11.05
N PHE A 41 9.93 -8.10 -11.61
CA PHE A 41 9.68 -8.04 -13.06
C PHE A 41 10.94 -7.89 -13.88
N TRP A 42 11.98 -7.25 -13.36
CA TRP A 42 13.29 -7.21 -14.03
C TRP A 42 13.90 -8.61 -14.16
N VAL A 43 13.85 -9.42 -13.09
CA VAL A 43 14.30 -10.83 -13.12
C VAL A 43 13.41 -11.65 -14.05
N LEU A 44 12.09 -11.53 -13.98
CA LEU A 44 11.18 -12.23 -14.88
C LEU A 44 11.42 -11.87 -16.35
N CYS A 45 11.74 -10.61 -16.65
CA CYS A 45 12.11 -10.17 -17.99
C CYS A 45 13.35 -10.91 -18.50
N ARG A 46 14.37 -11.09 -17.65
CA ARG A 46 15.60 -11.83 -17.97
C ARG A 46 15.35 -13.32 -18.14
N LEU A 47 14.44 -13.92 -17.37
CA LEU A 47 14.05 -15.32 -17.53
C LEU A 47 13.24 -15.55 -18.82
N HIS A 48 12.35 -14.61 -19.15
CA HIS A 48 11.46 -14.72 -20.31
C HIS A 48 12.19 -14.49 -21.65
N TYR A 49 13.06 -13.48 -21.73
CA TYR A 49 13.78 -13.13 -22.97
C TYR A 49 15.23 -13.66 -23.02
N GLY A 50 15.76 -14.15 -21.91
CA GLY A 50 17.13 -14.62 -21.78
C GLY A 50 18.19 -13.52 -21.59
N PRO A 51 19.48 -13.87 -21.64
CA PRO A 51 20.60 -12.98 -21.28
C PRO A 51 20.77 -11.76 -22.20
N ARG A 52 20.24 -11.82 -23.43
CA ARG A 52 20.44 -10.82 -24.49
C ARG A 52 19.41 -9.68 -24.50
N VAL A 53 18.60 -9.52 -23.44
CA VAL A 53 17.60 -8.46 -23.39
C VAL A 53 18.25 -7.07 -23.37
N THR A 54 17.68 -6.13 -24.14
CA THR A 54 18.17 -4.75 -24.18
C THR A 54 17.78 -3.98 -22.90
N VAL A 55 18.67 -3.10 -22.46
CA VAL A 55 18.45 -2.23 -21.27
C VAL A 55 17.08 -1.53 -21.29
N PRO A 56 16.67 -0.80 -22.36
CA PRO A 56 15.38 -0.10 -22.37
C PRO A 56 14.18 -1.04 -22.23
N ARG A 57 14.23 -2.26 -22.79
CA ARG A 57 13.17 -3.26 -22.63
C ARG A 57 13.09 -3.77 -21.19
N SER A 58 14.24 -4.03 -20.58
CA SER A 58 14.30 -4.47 -19.19
C SER A 58 13.77 -3.41 -18.20
N LEU A 59 14.06 -2.13 -18.46
CA LEU A 59 13.55 -1.01 -17.65
C LEU A 59 12.04 -0.85 -17.78
N ARG A 60 11.47 -1.06 -18.97
CA ARG A 60 10.00 -1.04 -19.15
C ARG A 60 9.31 -2.15 -18.35
N TRP A 61 9.88 -3.36 -18.33
CA TRP A 61 9.37 -4.46 -17.51
C TRP A 61 9.46 -4.14 -16.02
N ALA A 62 10.61 -3.64 -15.56
CA ALA A 62 10.78 -3.21 -14.17
C ALA A 62 9.77 -2.12 -13.79
N GLY A 63 9.58 -1.10 -14.64
CA GLY A 63 8.59 -0.05 -14.43
C GLY A 63 7.15 -0.59 -14.34
N CYS A 64 6.78 -1.50 -15.23
CA CYS A 64 5.48 -2.17 -15.20
C CYS A 64 5.28 -2.95 -13.89
N GLY A 65 6.30 -3.70 -13.45
CA GLY A 65 6.28 -4.40 -12.17
C GLY A 65 6.12 -3.48 -10.98
N ALA A 66 6.87 -2.37 -10.95
CA ALA A 66 6.75 -1.35 -9.91
C ALA A 66 5.32 -0.81 -9.81
N VAL A 67 4.74 -0.38 -10.93
CA VAL A 67 3.40 0.24 -10.94
C VAL A 67 2.31 -0.77 -10.62
N SER A 68 2.34 -1.95 -11.25
CA SER A 68 1.31 -2.98 -11.04
C SER A 68 1.30 -3.52 -9.61
N MET A 69 2.47 -3.84 -9.05
CA MET A 69 2.57 -4.36 -7.69
C MET A 69 2.25 -3.30 -6.64
N SER A 70 2.72 -2.06 -6.82
CA SER A 70 2.38 -0.97 -5.89
C SER A 70 0.89 -0.63 -5.90
N ALA A 71 0.25 -0.54 -7.07
CA ALA A 71 -1.18 -0.28 -7.19
C ALA A 71 -2.01 -1.41 -6.57
N SER A 72 -1.68 -2.66 -6.90
CA SER A 72 -2.40 -3.84 -6.39
C SER A 72 -2.27 -3.97 -4.87
N THR A 73 -1.10 -3.67 -4.32
CA THR A 73 -0.92 -3.75 -2.86
C THR A 73 -1.55 -2.57 -2.15
N ALA A 74 -1.53 -1.36 -2.72
CA ALA A 74 -2.26 -0.22 -2.17
C ALA A 74 -3.78 -0.47 -2.11
N THR A 75 -4.37 -1.09 -3.14
CA THR A 75 -5.79 -1.46 -3.13
C THR A 75 -6.08 -2.54 -2.09
N LEU A 76 -5.22 -3.57 -1.98
CA LEU A 76 -5.37 -4.61 -0.97
C LEU A 76 -5.26 -4.06 0.46
N VAL A 77 -4.31 -3.17 0.73
CA VAL A 77 -4.18 -2.51 2.05
C VAL A 77 -5.44 -1.72 2.39
N ARG A 78 -5.99 -0.95 1.45
CA ARG A 78 -7.26 -0.24 1.67
C ARG A 78 -8.45 -1.17 1.88
N LEU A 79 -8.48 -2.32 1.21
CA LEU A 79 -9.58 -3.27 1.31
C LEU A 79 -9.49 -4.12 2.60
N LEU A 80 -8.28 -4.44 3.05
CA LEU A 80 -8.03 -5.48 4.04
C LEU A 80 -7.40 -4.99 5.35
N SER A 81 -6.97 -3.74 5.46
CA SER A 81 -6.43 -3.21 6.73
C SER A 81 -7.51 -2.43 7.49
N PRO A 82 -7.76 -2.75 8.77
CA PRO A 82 -8.73 -2.01 9.59
C PRO A 82 -8.31 -0.54 9.82
N GLU A 83 -7.01 -0.24 9.79
CA GLU A 83 -6.46 1.12 9.85
C GLU A 83 -7.03 2.04 8.77
N CYS A 84 -7.38 1.47 7.61
CA CYS A 84 -7.86 2.20 6.43
C CYS A 84 -9.38 2.31 6.38
N GLU A 85 -10.07 2.04 7.49
CA GLU A 85 -11.50 2.30 7.61
C GLU A 85 -11.79 3.82 7.66
N PRO A 86 -12.84 4.35 7.00
CA PRO A 86 -13.05 5.80 6.89
C PRO A 86 -13.08 6.51 8.25
N GLN A 87 -13.66 5.91 9.29
CA GLN A 87 -13.63 6.47 10.63
C GLN A 87 -12.22 6.54 11.23
N ASN A 88 -11.37 5.55 10.95
CA ASN A 88 -9.98 5.51 11.43
C ASN A 88 -9.11 6.50 10.65
N ILE A 89 -9.31 6.61 9.34
CA ILE A 89 -8.65 7.62 8.50
C ILE A 89 -9.03 9.02 9.00
N ALA A 90 -10.32 9.28 9.22
CA ALA A 90 -10.80 10.57 9.71
C ALA A 90 -10.21 10.92 11.09
N ALA A 91 -10.03 9.93 11.97
CA ALA A 91 -9.48 10.13 13.30
C ALA A 91 -7.95 10.29 13.33
N TYR A 92 -7.22 9.54 12.50
CA TYR A 92 -5.77 9.35 12.66
C TYR A 92 -4.89 9.83 11.50
N ASP A 93 -5.42 10.00 10.28
CA ASP A 93 -4.65 10.46 9.11
C ASP A 93 -4.68 11.99 8.93
N GLN A 94 -5.58 12.70 9.61
CA GLN A 94 -5.58 14.16 9.65
C GLN A 94 -4.32 14.64 10.38
N PRO A 95 -3.62 15.69 9.89
CA PRO A 95 -2.57 16.32 10.67
C PRO A 95 -3.20 16.80 11.97
N LYS A 96 -2.77 16.23 13.10
CA LYS A 96 -3.17 16.70 14.42
C LYS A 96 -2.77 18.17 14.50
N ALA A 97 -3.75 19.08 14.43
CA ALA A 97 -3.52 20.47 14.81
C ALA A 97 -2.87 20.40 16.20
N PRO A 98 -1.78 21.16 16.45
CA PRO A 98 -1.12 21.13 17.75
C PRO A 98 -2.21 21.34 18.80
N GLN A 99 -2.46 20.30 19.60
CA GLN A 99 -3.35 20.43 20.75
C GLN A 99 -2.65 21.40 21.67
N ALA A 100 -3.08 22.65 21.66
CA ALA A 100 -2.78 23.60 22.71
C ALA A 100 -3.25 22.92 24.00
N SER A 101 -2.29 22.43 24.78
CA SER A 101 -2.51 22.00 26.14
C SER A 101 -3.08 23.18 26.90
N LEU A 102 -4.35 23.10 27.28
CA LEU A 102 -5.00 23.95 28.26
C LEU A 102 -5.99 23.08 29.04
N PRO A 103 -6.15 23.27 30.36
CA PRO A 103 -5.48 24.22 31.25
C PRO A 103 -4.22 23.68 31.95
#